data_AF-A0A0P9FA38-F1
#
_entry.id   AF-A0A0P9FA38-F1
#
_cell.length_a   1.000
_cell.length_b   1.000
_cell.length_c   1.000
_cell.angle_alpha   90.00
_cell.angle_beta   90.00
_cell.angle_gamma   90.00
#
_symmetry.space_group_name_H-M   'P 1'
#
loop_
_entity.id
_entity.type
_entity.pdbx_description
1 polymer ?
#
loop_
_entity_poly.entity_id
_entity_poly.type
_entity_poly.pdbx_seq_one_letter_code
_entity_poly.pdbx_strand_id
1 'polypeptide(L)'
;MSSSALPVTPPAEPVVAAAAAGAPRSSSLPDELWLKILGDLDYSGLQKAAQLCKKFKGFLQDPSFDDALFRAQPPKELAVGMEVIIHPLLHGTDCLFEGKHAVTRACFVKGGRERTAFRYKAVDDFATSPSCCLMYLDVGLFQCVRIIDTNGITVRRVLKGLGRFWGSRPPEWYVAEVFGGWCDDEDEDELEDVTWRSMLDGYDMWTGWEKAGVETDDDGVLSVVLTAKPFSY
;
A
#
# COMPACT_ATOMS: atom_id res chain seq x y z
N MET A 1 -12.28 77.02 53.07
CA MET A 1 -10.82 77.19 53.16
C MET A 1 -10.19 76.24 52.17
N SER A 2 -9.61 76.82 51.11
CA SER A 2 -8.98 76.12 50.00
C SER A 2 -7.85 75.21 50.48
N SER A 3 -7.81 73.98 49.98
CA SER A 3 -6.57 73.21 49.96
C SER A 3 -6.34 72.74 48.54
N SER A 4 -5.36 73.41 47.93
CA SER A 4 -4.83 73.19 46.60
C SER A 4 -3.80 72.08 46.71
N ALA A 5 -3.97 70.99 45.96
CA ALA A 5 -2.95 69.97 45.80
C ALA A 5 -2.68 69.80 44.31
N LEU A 6 -1.43 70.05 43.93
CA LEU A 6 -0.91 70.05 42.57
C LEU A 6 -0.90 68.62 41.99
N PRO A 7 -1.09 68.47 40.66
CA PRO A 7 -0.93 67.19 39.98
C PRO A 7 0.55 66.83 39.88
N VAL A 8 0.92 65.64 40.36
CA VAL A 8 2.25 65.04 40.18
C VAL A 8 2.29 64.37 38.81
N THR A 9 3.06 64.94 37.89
CA THR A 9 3.37 64.34 36.59
C THR A 9 4.45 63.26 36.77
N PRO A 10 4.23 61.99 36.36
CA PRO A 10 5.30 61.00 36.32
C PRO A 10 6.27 61.29 35.15
N PRO A 11 7.56 60.99 35.29
CA PRO A 11 8.55 61.21 34.25
C PRO A 11 8.35 60.25 33.08
N ALA A 12 8.53 60.79 31.87
CA ALA A 12 8.48 60.06 30.61
C ALA A 12 9.57 58.97 30.59
N GLU A 13 9.15 57.71 30.47
CA GLU A 13 10.04 56.61 30.12
C GLU A 13 10.51 56.78 28.67
N PRO A 14 11.82 56.61 28.39
CA PRO A 14 12.31 56.59 27.02
C PRO A 14 11.74 55.36 26.32
N VAL A 15 10.90 55.61 25.31
CA VAL A 15 10.52 54.62 24.30
C VAL A 15 11.81 54.27 23.55
N VAL A 16 12.53 53.26 24.04
CA VAL A 16 13.54 52.58 23.26
C VAL A 16 12.77 51.85 22.17
N ALA A 17 12.64 52.51 21.02
CA ALA A 17 12.29 51.88 19.78
C ALA A 17 13.38 50.82 19.53
N ALA A 18 13.14 49.61 20.02
CA ALA A 18 13.82 48.43 19.57
C ALA A 18 13.50 48.34 18.08
N ALA A 19 14.41 48.90 17.28
CA ALA A 19 14.49 48.64 15.86
C ALA A 19 14.30 47.14 15.72
N ALA A 20 13.20 46.75 15.07
CA ALA A 20 12.96 45.39 14.68
C ALA A 20 14.15 44.99 13.80
N ALA A 21 15.17 44.42 14.44
CA ALA A 21 16.19 43.64 13.80
C ALA A 21 15.41 42.58 13.06
N GLY A 22 15.29 42.77 11.74
CA GLY A 22 14.58 41.85 10.87
C GLY A 22 15.08 40.47 11.22
N ALA A 23 14.17 39.61 11.70
CA ALA A 23 14.48 38.22 11.94
C ALA A 23 15.26 37.74 10.72
N PRO A 24 16.44 37.12 10.90
CA PRO A 24 17.21 36.64 9.76
C PRO A 24 16.23 35.81 8.95
N ARG A 25 15.98 36.22 7.70
CA ARG A 25 15.13 35.47 6.77
C ARG A 25 15.76 34.09 6.73
N SER A 26 15.20 33.18 7.51
CA SER A 26 15.75 31.85 7.74
C SER A 26 15.97 31.28 6.36
N SER A 27 17.22 31.02 6.04
CA SER A 27 17.67 30.47 4.79
C SER A 27 16.89 29.19 4.52
N SER A 28 15.79 29.29 3.78
CA SER A 28 15.14 28.11 3.22
C SER A 28 16.20 27.43 2.39
N LEU A 29 16.42 26.14 2.63
CA LEU A 29 17.20 25.33 1.72
C LEU A 29 16.67 25.52 0.30
N PRO A 30 17.55 25.62 -0.71
CA PRO A 30 17.19 25.53 -2.11
C PRO A 30 16.35 24.29 -2.42
N ASP A 31 15.50 24.37 -3.43
CA ASP A 31 14.55 23.30 -3.77
C ASP A 31 15.29 22.02 -4.20
N GLU A 32 16.46 22.15 -4.82
CA GLU A 32 17.31 21.01 -5.23
C GLU A 32 17.81 20.21 -4.02
N LEU A 33 18.12 20.89 -2.91
CA LEU A 33 18.53 20.22 -1.67
C LEU A 33 17.34 19.51 -1.02
N TRP A 34 16.13 20.08 -1.10
CA TRP A 34 14.94 19.41 -0.61
C TRP A 34 14.62 18.16 -1.42
N LEU A 35 14.72 18.21 -2.75
CA LEU A 35 14.51 17.04 -3.61
C LEU A 35 15.50 15.93 -3.27
N LYS A 36 16.78 16.27 -3.03
CA LYS A 36 17.79 15.29 -2.60
C LYS A 36 17.45 14.67 -1.24
N ILE A 37 17.09 15.48 -0.24
CA ILE A 37 16.70 14.99 1.09
C ILE A 37 15.47 14.08 1.01
N LEU A 38 14.48 14.45 0.20
CA LEU A 38 13.29 13.63 -0.01
C LEU A 38 13.65 12.34 -0.76
N GLY A 39 14.60 12.38 -1.70
CA GLY A 39 15.07 11.21 -2.46
C GLY A 39 15.69 10.11 -1.60
N ASP A 40 16.18 10.45 -0.41
CA ASP A 40 16.72 9.49 0.56
C ASP A 40 15.63 8.82 1.42
N LEU A 41 14.35 9.20 1.27
CA LEU A 41 13.24 8.63 2.03
C LEU A 41 12.60 7.43 1.31
N ASP A 42 12.16 6.45 2.10
CA ASP A 42 11.31 5.37 1.60
C ASP A 42 9.87 5.84 1.32
N TYR A 43 9.06 4.97 0.71
CA TYR A 43 7.64 5.24 0.43
C TYR A 43 6.90 5.82 1.65
N SER A 44 7.10 5.24 2.84
CA SER A 44 6.42 5.67 4.07
C SER A 44 6.86 7.07 4.50
N GLY A 45 8.16 7.37 4.39
CA GLY A 45 8.75 8.67 4.65
C GLY A 45 8.23 9.73 3.69
N LEU A 46 8.18 9.42 2.40
CA LEU A 46 7.62 10.30 1.37
C LEU A 46 6.13 10.61 1.64
N GLN A 47 5.32 9.60 1.95
CA GLN A 47 3.90 9.80 2.28
C GLN A 47 3.70 10.65 3.54
N LYS A 48 4.55 10.50 4.56
CA LYS A 48 4.55 11.36 5.76
C LYS A 48 4.97 12.78 5.42
N ALA A 49 6.02 12.96 4.61
CA ALA A 49 6.49 14.27 4.19
C ALA A 49 5.41 15.05 3.40
N ALA A 50 4.65 14.35 2.54
CA ALA A 50 3.51 14.92 1.80
C ALA A 50 2.42 15.52 2.71
N GLN A 51 2.30 15.03 3.95
CA GLN A 51 1.31 15.47 4.93
C GLN A 51 1.78 16.67 5.76
N LEU A 52 3.08 16.97 5.78
CA LEU A 52 3.64 18.05 6.60
C LEU A 52 3.27 19.44 6.05
N CYS A 53 3.48 19.68 4.75
CA CYS A 53 3.15 20.95 4.13
C CYS A 53 2.89 20.85 2.62
N LYS A 54 2.23 21.87 2.06
CA LYS A 54 1.93 21.96 0.62
C LYS A 54 3.18 21.98 -0.25
N LYS A 55 4.29 22.56 0.23
CA LYS A 55 5.56 22.63 -0.52
C LYS A 55 6.13 21.24 -0.78
N PHE A 56 6.23 20.41 0.26
CA PHE A 56 6.71 19.02 0.11
C PHE A 56 5.77 18.18 -0.74
N LYS A 57 4.46 18.32 -0.56
CA LYS A 57 3.49 17.67 -1.45
C LYS A 57 3.70 18.05 -2.93
N GLY A 58 4.10 19.29 -3.19
CA GLY A 58 4.47 19.79 -4.52
C GLY A 58 5.73 19.13 -5.07
N PHE A 59 6.80 19.03 -4.26
CA PHE A 59 8.02 18.31 -4.66
C PHE A 59 7.77 16.87 -5.02
N LEU A 60 6.88 16.18 -4.30
CA LEU A 60 6.52 14.79 -4.58
C LEU A 60 5.66 14.61 -5.85
N GLN A 61 5.34 15.68 -6.58
CA GLN A 61 4.81 15.57 -7.95
C GLN A 61 5.93 15.45 -9.00
N ASP A 62 7.19 15.62 -8.61
CA ASP A 62 8.33 15.44 -9.50
C ASP A 62 8.43 13.97 -9.96
N PRO A 63 8.61 13.70 -11.27
CA PRO A 63 8.72 12.34 -11.80
C PRO A 63 9.87 11.51 -11.23
N SER A 64 10.91 12.14 -10.67
CA SER A 64 12.00 11.43 -9.99
C SER A 64 11.54 10.59 -8.79
N PHE A 65 10.36 10.86 -8.24
CA PHE A 65 9.76 10.06 -7.18
C PHE A 65 8.78 8.99 -7.69
N ASP A 66 8.53 8.89 -8.99
CA ASP A 66 7.50 7.98 -9.52
C ASP A 66 7.80 6.52 -9.23
N ASP A 67 9.07 6.08 -9.29
CA ASP A 67 9.44 4.71 -8.93
C ASP A 67 9.25 4.44 -7.43
N ALA A 68 9.69 5.37 -6.57
CA ALA A 68 9.61 5.25 -5.12
C ALA A 68 8.16 5.37 -4.59
N LEU A 69 7.30 6.08 -5.33
CA LEU A 69 5.87 6.23 -5.05
C LEU A 69 4.99 5.28 -5.87
N PHE A 70 5.58 4.35 -6.62
CA PHE A 70 4.86 3.34 -7.41
C PHE A 70 3.86 3.96 -8.42
N ARG A 71 4.24 5.07 -9.05
CA ARG A 71 3.46 5.77 -10.09
C ARG A 71 4.06 5.61 -11.48
N ALA A 72 5.29 5.10 -11.57
CA ALA A 72 5.97 4.87 -12.83
C ALA A 72 5.22 3.85 -13.67
N GLN A 73 4.93 4.22 -14.92
CA GLN A 73 4.22 3.36 -15.87
C GLN A 73 5.01 2.09 -16.16
N PRO A 74 4.33 0.99 -16.55
CA PRO A 74 5.01 -0.25 -16.88
C PRO A 74 6.08 -0.03 -17.96
N PRO A 75 7.30 -0.55 -17.78
CA PRO A 75 8.31 -0.49 -18.81
C PRO A 75 7.86 -1.33 -20.01
N LYS A 76 8.42 -1.02 -21.19
CA LYS A 76 8.12 -1.78 -22.41
C LYS A 76 8.59 -3.23 -22.30
N GLU A 77 9.69 -3.45 -21.60
CA GLU A 77 10.33 -4.75 -21.44
C GLU A 77 10.69 -4.94 -19.97
N LEU A 78 10.27 -6.07 -19.42
CA LEU A 78 10.83 -6.60 -18.18
C LEU A 78 12.03 -7.49 -18.55
N ALA A 79 12.91 -7.76 -17.59
CA ALA A 79 14.00 -8.70 -17.78
C ALA A 79 13.95 -9.77 -16.68
N VAL A 80 14.23 -11.02 -17.04
CA VAL A 80 14.34 -12.12 -16.07
C VAL A 80 15.40 -11.78 -15.02
N GLY A 81 15.09 -12.03 -13.75
CA GLY A 81 16.01 -11.73 -12.64
C GLY A 81 16.10 -10.25 -12.27
N MET A 82 15.30 -9.38 -12.90
CA MET A 82 15.11 -8.01 -12.45
C MET A 82 14.52 -8.01 -11.04
N GLU A 83 15.09 -7.18 -10.16
CA GLU A 83 14.58 -6.99 -8.80
C GLU A 83 13.22 -6.27 -8.88
N VAL A 84 12.24 -6.80 -8.14
CA VAL A 84 10.90 -6.23 -8.08
C VAL A 84 10.58 -5.91 -6.63
N ILE A 85 10.31 -4.65 -6.36
CA ILE A 85 9.88 -4.18 -5.04
C ILE A 85 8.37 -4.26 -4.98
N ILE A 86 7.84 -4.85 -3.91
CA ILE A 86 6.40 -4.95 -3.67
C ILE A 86 5.92 -3.68 -2.97
N HIS A 87 4.77 -3.15 -3.39
CA HIS A 87 4.18 -1.98 -2.77
C HIS A 87 3.97 -2.18 -1.25
N PRO A 88 4.40 -1.26 -0.38
CA PRO A 88 4.31 -1.43 1.09
C PRO A 88 2.88 -1.68 1.60
N LEU A 89 1.87 -1.08 0.98
CA LEU A 89 0.46 -1.39 1.25
C LEU A 89 0.12 -2.86 1.00
N LEU A 90 0.61 -3.49 -0.08
CA LEU A 90 0.39 -4.92 -0.31
C LEU A 90 1.13 -5.78 0.71
N HIS A 91 2.33 -5.36 1.11
CA HIS A 91 3.11 -6.09 2.11
C HIS A 91 2.49 -6.00 3.52
N GLY A 92 1.91 -4.85 3.88
CA GLY A 92 1.27 -4.61 5.19
C GLY A 92 -0.24 -4.82 5.23
N THR A 93 -0.83 -5.40 4.18
CA THR A 93 -2.26 -5.76 4.16
C THR A 93 -2.41 -7.25 4.41
N ASP A 94 -3.03 -7.58 5.53
CA ASP A 94 -3.58 -8.90 5.76
C ASP A 94 -4.90 -8.97 5.01
N CYS A 95 -5.02 -9.89 4.05
CA CYS A 95 -6.31 -10.09 3.42
C CYS A 95 -7.12 -11.07 4.24
N LEU A 96 -8.11 -10.52 4.93
CA LEU A 96 -9.19 -11.29 5.47
C LEU A 96 -10.32 -11.28 4.45
N PHE A 97 -11.10 -12.33 4.44
CA PHE A 97 -12.28 -12.42 3.59
C PHE A 97 -13.51 -12.36 4.53
N GLU A 98 -14.66 -11.87 4.07
CA GLU A 98 -15.95 -12.02 4.78
C GLU A 98 -16.97 -12.52 3.74
N GLY A 99 -17.37 -13.79 3.84
CA GLY A 99 -18.15 -14.48 2.81
C GLY A 99 -17.46 -14.48 1.45
N LYS A 100 -18.20 -14.13 0.39
CA LYS A 100 -17.73 -14.01 -1.01
C LYS A 100 -16.99 -12.67 -1.28
N HIS A 101 -16.73 -11.85 -0.26
CA HIS A 101 -16.12 -10.52 -0.41
C HIS A 101 -14.74 -10.45 0.26
N ALA A 102 -13.75 -9.90 -0.44
CA ALA A 102 -12.47 -9.52 0.17
C ALA A 102 -12.64 -8.34 1.13
N VAL A 103 -12.35 -8.57 2.40
CA VAL A 103 -12.23 -7.53 3.42
C VAL A 103 -10.75 -7.38 3.76
N THR A 104 -10.07 -6.65 2.90
CA THR A 104 -8.65 -6.35 3.06
C THR A 104 -8.44 -5.56 4.34
N ARG A 105 -7.75 -6.08 5.34
CA ARG A 105 -7.41 -5.34 6.57
C ARG A 105 -5.97 -4.87 6.47
N ALA A 106 -5.76 -3.56 6.45
CA ALA A 106 -4.40 -3.03 6.46
C ALA A 106 -4.00 -2.65 7.88
N CYS A 107 -3.05 -3.38 8.46
CA CYS A 107 -2.59 -3.18 9.83
C CYS A 107 -1.47 -2.13 9.89
N PHE A 108 -1.77 -0.88 9.55
CA PHE A 108 -0.77 0.20 9.56
C PHE A 108 -0.50 0.80 10.93
N VAL A 109 -1.32 0.52 11.93
CA VAL A 109 -1.27 1.22 13.22
C VAL A 109 -1.38 0.24 14.37
N LYS A 110 -0.29 0.11 15.13
CA LYS A 110 -0.25 -0.60 16.42
C LYS A 110 -1.34 0.00 17.34
N GLY A 111 -2.41 -0.76 17.58
CA GLY A 111 -3.54 -0.34 18.43
C GLY A 111 -4.66 0.48 17.76
N GLY A 112 -4.69 0.56 16.42
CA GLY A 112 -5.75 1.24 15.68
C GLY A 112 -6.96 0.36 15.37
N ARG A 113 -8.15 0.96 15.20
CA ARG A 113 -9.31 0.26 14.63
C ARG A 113 -8.97 -0.23 13.23
N GLU A 114 -9.29 -1.48 12.93
CA GLU A 114 -9.12 -2.08 11.61
C GLU A 114 -9.81 -1.23 10.54
N ARG A 115 -9.08 -0.95 9.46
CA ARG A 115 -9.61 -0.22 8.30
C ARG A 115 -9.30 -0.99 7.04
N THR A 116 -10.24 -0.95 6.11
CA THR A 116 -10.00 -1.57 4.81
C THR A 116 -8.89 -0.87 4.04
N ALA A 117 -8.03 -1.64 3.38
CA ALA A 117 -6.98 -1.11 2.50
C ALA A 117 -7.58 -0.16 1.45
N PHE A 118 -8.79 -0.44 0.96
CA PHE A 118 -9.47 0.36 -0.07
C PHE A 118 -9.78 1.81 0.32
N ARG A 119 -9.60 2.20 1.60
CA ARG A 119 -9.75 3.59 2.05
C ARG A 119 -8.49 4.44 1.83
N TYR A 120 -7.34 3.83 1.59
CA TYR A 120 -6.09 4.55 1.35
C TYR A 120 -5.97 4.87 -0.13
N LYS A 121 -5.58 6.10 -0.50
CA LYS A 121 -5.33 6.43 -1.92
C LYS A 121 -4.26 5.55 -2.56
N ALA A 122 -3.34 5.05 -1.74
CA ALA A 122 -2.29 4.11 -2.11
C ALA A 122 -2.80 2.80 -2.75
N VAL A 123 -4.09 2.44 -2.66
CA VAL A 123 -4.58 1.29 -3.42
C VAL A 123 -4.60 1.55 -4.93
N ASP A 124 -4.54 2.80 -5.37
CA ASP A 124 -4.52 3.15 -6.77
C ASP A 124 -3.08 3.30 -7.32
N ASP A 125 -2.06 3.16 -6.47
CA ASP A 125 -0.65 3.05 -6.86
C ASP A 125 -0.40 1.67 -7.52
N PHE A 126 0.68 1.55 -8.31
CA PHE A 126 1.08 0.28 -8.88
C PHE A 126 1.51 -0.71 -7.79
N ALA A 127 1.22 -1.99 -8.01
CA ALA A 127 1.49 -3.05 -7.05
C ALA A 127 2.98 -3.31 -6.85
N THR A 128 3.80 -2.95 -7.84
CA THR A 128 5.23 -3.25 -7.91
C THR A 128 6.02 -2.11 -8.53
N SER A 129 7.32 -2.06 -8.22
CA SER A 129 8.30 -1.17 -8.82
C SER A 129 9.52 -2.01 -9.27
N PRO A 130 9.83 -2.09 -10.57
CA PRO A 130 9.08 -1.51 -11.68
C PRO A 130 7.66 -2.11 -11.76
N SER A 131 6.71 -1.34 -12.30
CA SER A 131 5.34 -1.80 -12.47
C SER A 131 5.22 -2.81 -13.61
N CYS A 132 4.17 -3.63 -13.61
CA CYS A 132 4.00 -4.73 -14.57
C CYS A 132 2.56 -4.83 -15.07
N CYS A 133 2.38 -5.44 -16.25
CA CYS A 133 1.08 -5.65 -16.88
C CYS A 133 0.52 -7.08 -16.72
N LEU A 134 1.36 -8.03 -16.31
CA LEU A 134 1.02 -9.43 -16.06
C LEU A 134 1.68 -9.86 -14.75
N MET A 135 0.86 -10.41 -13.84
CA MET A 135 1.30 -10.87 -12.54
C MET A 135 0.64 -12.21 -12.19
N TYR A 136 1.44 -13.12 -11.64
CA TYR A 136 0.96 -14.34 -11.00
C TYR A 136 1.14 -14.22 -9.49
N LEU A 137 0.10 -14.56 -8.75
CA LEU A 137 0.15 -14.62 -7.29
C LEU A 137 0.15 -16.09 -6.90
N ASP A 138 1.30 -16.56 -6.43
CA ASP A 138 1.44 -17.87 -5.83
C ASP A 138 1.08 -17.75 -4.35
N VAL A 139 -0.04 -18.34 -3.97
CA VAL A 139 -0.56 -18.35 -2.59
C VAL A 139 -0.32 -19.70 -1.90
N GLY A 140 0.62 -20.52 -2.40
CA GLY A 140 0.93 -21.83 -1.83
C GLY A 140 -0.11 -22.90 -2.15
N LEU A 141 -0.92 -22.69 -3.18
CA LEU A 141 -1.90 -23.64 -3.70
C LEU A 141 -1.48 -24.09 -5.10
N PHE A 142 -2.09 -25.14 -5.63
CA PHE A 142 -1.74 -25.64 -6.97
C PHE A 142 -2.07 -24.65 -8.10
N GLN A 143 -2.88 -23.62 -7.84
CA GLN A 143 -3.28 -22.63 -8.82
C GLN A 143 -2.82 -21.23 -8.43
N CYS A 144 -2.02 -20.60 -9.29
CA CYS A 144 -1.67 -19.19 -9.17
C CYS A 144 -2.82 -18.28 -9.61
N VAL A 145 -3.00 -17.16 -8.92
CA VAL A 145 -3.95 -16.12 -9.35
C VAL A 145 -3.30 -15.29 -10.45
N ARG A 146 -3.85 -15.38 -11.66
CA ARG A 146 -3.38 -14.60 -12.81
C ARG A 146 -4.10 -13.25 -12.89
N ILE A 147 -3.33 -12.17 -12.97
CA ILE A 147 -3.84 -10.79 -13.09
C ILE A 147 -3.19 -10.12 -14.29
N ILE A 148 -4.02 -9.52 -15.16
CA ILE A 148 -3.58 -8.80 -16.36
C ILE A 148 -4.20 -7.41 -16.37
N ASP A 149 -3.39 -6.40 -16.67
CA ASP A 149 -3.83 -5.02 -16.96
C ASP A 149 -2.83 -4.33 -17.88
N THR A 150 -3.29 -3.86 -19.04
CA THR A 150 -2.43 -3.18 -20.02
C THR A 150 -1.91 -1.84 -19.54
N ASN A 151 -2.57 -1.22 -18.56
CA ASN A 151 -2.16 0.07 -17.99
C ASN A 151 -1.30 -0.10 -16.73
N GLY A 152 -0.92 -1.33 -16.39
CA GLY A 152 -0.21 -1.68 -15.18
C GLY A 152 -1.12 -2.13 -14.05
N ILE A 153 -0.62 -3.06 -13.26
CA ILE A 153 -1.37 -3.71 -12.18
C ILE A 153 -1.25 -2.88 -10.90
N THR A 154 -2.39 -2.38 -10.42
CA THR A 154 -2.48 -1.61 -9.17
C THR A 154 -2.67 -2.50 -7.95
N VAL A 155 -2.34 -1.96 -6.77
CA VAL A 155 -2.62 -2.61 -5.47
C VAL A 155 -4.09 -3.02 -5.36
N ARG A 156 -5.02 -2.15 -5.75
CA ARG A 156 -6.47 -2.43 -5.77
C ARG A 156 -6.78 -3.65 -6.62
N ARG A 157 -6.14 -3.79 -7.79
CA ARG A 157 -6.40 -4.88 -8.72
C ARG A 157 -5.90 -6.21 -8.16
N VAL A 158 -4.71 -6.22 -7.54
CA VAL A 158 -4.17 -7.37 -6.79
C VAL A 158 -5.15 -7.82 -5.71
N LEU A 159 -5.55 -6.90 -4.83
CA LEU A 159 -6.46 -7.18 -3.72
C LEU A 159 -7.83 -7.70 -4.18
N LYS A 160 -8.39 -7.12 -5.26
CA LYS A 160 -9.63 -7.62 -5.87
C LYS A 160 -9.46 -8.97 -6.57
N GLY A 161 -8.29 -9.24 -7.14
CA GLY A 161 -7.96 -10.52 -7.75
C GLY A 161 -7.95 -11.64 -6.71
N LEU A 162 -7.24 -11.40 -5.61
CA LEU A 162 -7.21 -12.31 -4.46
C LEU A 162 -8.61 -12.54 -3.88
N GLY A 163 -9.40 -11.48 -3.68
CA GLY A 163 -10.79 -11.62 -3.24
C GLY A 163 -11.66 -12.50 -4.12
N ARG A 164 -11.49 -12.40 -5.44
CA ARG A 164 -12.22 -13.25 -6.38
C ARG A 164 -11.73 -14.69 -6.35
N PHE A 165 -10.42 -14.91 -6.24
CA PHE A 165 -9.85 -16.24 -6.11
C PHE A 165 -10.39 -16.94 -4.86
N TRP A 166 -10.26 -16.33 -3.69
CA TRP A 166 -10.70 -16.94 -2.42
C TRP A 166 -12.22 -17.17 -2.34
N GLY A 167 -13.01 -16.31 -2.99
CA GLY A 167 -14.46 -16.48 -3.10
C GLY A 167 -14.92 -17.38 -4.26
N SER A 168 -13.99 -17.95 -5.04
CA SER A 168 -14.32 -18.85 -6.15
C SER A 168 -14.33 -20.31 -5.71
N ARG A 169 -15.07 -21.13 -6.46
CA ARG A 169 -15.13 -22.58 -6.28
C ARG A 169 -13.83 -23.23 -6.74
N PRO A 170 -13.23 -24.12 -5.94
CA PRO A 170 -12.09 -24.92 -6.38
C PRO A 170 -12.50 -25.92 -7.48
N PRO A 171 -11.55 -26.41 -8.29
CA PRO A 171 -11.79 -27.53 -9.20
C PRO A 171 -12.42 -28.72 -8.51
N GLU A 172 -13.37 -29.37 -9.19
CA GLU A 172 -14.18 -30.46 -8.64
C GLU A 172 -13.34 -31.63 -8.12
N TRP A 173 -12.28 -31.99 -8.84
CA TRP A 173 -11.35 -33.04 -8.41
C TRP A 173 -10.68 -32.72 -7.06
N TYR A 174 -10.39 -31.44 -6.80
CA TYR A 174 -9.76 -31.01 -5.54
C TYR A 174 -10.78 -31.02 -4.39
N VAL A 175 -12.02 -30.60 -4.67
CA VAL A 175 -13.14 -30.74 -3.72
C VAL A 175 -13.31 -32.21 -3.36
N ALA A 176 -13.40 -33.11 -4.35
CA ALA A 176 -13.54 -34.54 -4.12
C ALA A 176 -12.36 -35.14 -3.33
N GLU A 177 -11.12 -34.71 -3.60
CA GLU A 177 -9.93 -35.17 -2.87
C GLU A 177 -9.98 -34.79 -1.39
N VAL A 178 -10.32 -33.54 -1.07
CA VAL A 178 -10.36 -33.06 0.32
C VAL A 178 -11.53 -33.63 1.11
N PHE A 179 -12.69 -33.83 0.47
CA PHE A 179 -13.88 -34.38 1.12
C PHE A 179 -13.99 -35.92 1.05
N GLY A 180 -12.96 -36.63 0.58
CA GLY A 180 -12.89 -38.09 0.69
C GLY A 180 -13.66 -38.88 -0.39
N GLY A 181 -13.97 -38.24 -1.52
CA GLY A 181 -14.31 -38.91 -2.78
C GLY A 181 -15.76 -39.34 -2.99
N TRP A 182 -16.66 -39.22 -2.01
CA TRP A 182 -18.08 -39.55 -2.17
C TRP A 182 -18.90 -38.65 -1.24
N CYS A 183 -19.31 -37.50 -1.73
CA CYS A 183 -20.50 -36.87 -1.17
C CYS A 183 -21.68 -37.65 -1.77
N ASP A 184 -22.49 -38.27 -0.94
CA ASP A 184 -23.73 -38.90 -1.41
C ASP A 184 -24.57 -37.81 -2.10
N ASP A 185 -25.41 -38.17 -3.08
CA ASP A 185 -26.21 -37.22 -3.89
C ASP A 185 -27.06 -36.24 -3.03
N GLU A 186 -27.27 -36.55 -1.74
CA GLU A 186 -27.99 -35.70 -0.79
C GLU A 186 -27.20 -34.46 -0.32
N ASP A 187 -25.87 -34.42 -0.52
CA ASP A 187 -24.99 -33.31 -0.10
C ASP A 187 -24.55 -32.42 -1.29
N GLU A 188 -25.05 -32.67 -2.50
CA GLU A 188 -24.63 -31.96 -3.72
C GLU A 188 -24.93 -30.45 -3.63
N ASP A 189 -26.08 -30.09 -3.05
CA ASP A 189 -26.51 -28.71 -2.79
C ASP A 189 -25.59 -28.00 -1.76
N GLU A 190 -25.05 -28.73 -0.77
CA GLU A 190 -24.11 -28.16 0.21
C GLU A 190 -22.72 -27.92 -0.39
N LEU A 191 -22.34 -28.72 -1.38
CA LEU A 191 -21.09 -28.55 -2.10
C LEU A 191 -21.11 -27.37 -3.06
N GLU A 192 -22.28 -26.96 -3.58
CA GLU A 192 -22.40 -25.83 -4.54
C GLU A 192 -21.75 -24.53 -4.04
N ASP A 193 -21.82 -24.28 -2.73
CA ASP A 193 -21.28 -23.08 -2.09
C ASP A 193 -19.84 -23.22 -1.56
N VAL A 194 -19.17 -24.35 -1.82
CA VAL A 194 -17.76 -24.55 -1.43
C VAL A 194 -16.86 -23.58 -2.20
N THR A 195 -16.09 -22.80 -1.46
CA THR A 195 -15.08 -21.88 -1.97
C THR A 195 -13.70 -22.30 -1.50
N TRP A 196 -12.65 -21.78 -2.15
CA TRP A 196 -11.27 -21.94 -1.66
C TRP A 196 -11.13 -21.62 -0.18
N ARG A 197 -11.83 -20.58 0.26
CA ARG A 197 -11.88 -20.19 1.65
C ARG A 197 -12.50 -21.26 2.56
N SER A 198 -13.68 -21.77 2.22
CA SER A 198 -14.37 -22.74 3.08
C SER A 198 -13.59 -24.06 3.17
N MET A 199 -12.88 -24.44 2.11
CA MET A 199 -12.02 -25.63 2.12
C MET A 199 -10.82 -25.50 3.03
N LEU A 200 -10.28 -24.29 3.20
CA LEU A 200 -9.09 -24.05 3.99
C LEU A 200 -9.38 -23.67 5.44
N ASP A 201 -10.61 -23.75 5.95
CA ASP A 201 -10.96 -23.60 7.39
C ASP A 201 -10.17 -22.52 8.19
N GLY A 202 -9.99 -21.32 7.61
CA GLY A 202 -9.25 -20.22 8.24
C GLY A 202 -7.73 -20.19 8.03
N TYR A 203 -7.17 -21.14 7.27
CA TYR A 203 -5.85 -21.06 6.63
C TYR A 203 -5.87 -20.15 5.37
N ASP A 204 -6.92 -19.33 5.19
CA ASP A 204 -7.04 -18.31 4.14
C ASP A 204 -6.25 -17.03 4.44
N MET A 205 -5.46 -17.04 5.52
CA MET A 205 -4.64 -15.90 5.94
C MET A 205 -3.22 -16.02 5.38
N TRP A 206 -2.78 -14.98 4.68
CA TRP A 206 -1.37 -14.78 4.36
C TRP A 206 -0.89 -13.47 5.02
N THR A 207 0.32 -13.47 5.58
CA THR A 207 0.88 -12.33 6.33
C THR A 207 1.90 -11.54 5.51
N GLY A 208 1.57 -11.31 4.23
CA GLY A 208 2.46 -10.67 3.26
C GLY A 208 3.23 -11.63 2.34
N TRP A 209 4.19 -11.07 1.62
CA TRP A 209 4.86 -11.71 0.50
C TRP A 209 6.30 -12.06 0.87
N GLU A 210 6.73 -13.26 0.51
CA GLU A 210 8.10 -13.74 0.74
C GLU A 210 9.04 -13.30 -0.38
N LYS A 211 8.61 -13.44 -1.63
CA LYS A 211 9.44 -13.18 -2.81
C LYS A 211 8.64 -12.47 -3.89
N ALA A 212 9.32 -11.59 -4.61
CA ALA A 212 8.89 -11.06 -5.89
C ALA A 212 10.01 -11.23 -6.91
N GLY A 213 9.66 -11.59 -8.14
CA GLY A 213 10.65 -11.69 -9.22
C GLY A 213 9.98 -11.70 -10.59
N VAL A 214 10.77 -11.37 -11.61
CA VAL A 214 10.36 -11.54 -13.01
C VAL A 214 10.73 -12.94 -13.47
N GLU A 215 9.74 -13.68 -13.94
CA GLU A 215 9.87 -15.04 -14.47
C GLU A 215 9.25 -15.12 -15.87
N THR A 216 9.72 -16.08 -16.66
CA THR A 216 9.18 -16.39 -17.98
C THR A 216 8.23 -17.57 -17.84
N ASP A 217 6.99 -17.43 -18.32
CA ASP A 217 6.05 -18.55 -18.37
C ASP A 217 6.34 -19.51 -19.54
N ASP A 218 5.58 -20.60 -19.63
CA ASP A 218 5.75 -21.64 -20.65
C ASP A 218 5.60 -21.11 -22.09
N ASP A 219 4.88 -20.00 -22.27
CA ASP A 219 4.67 -19.34 -23.55
C ASP A 219 5.77 -18.31 -23.88
N GLY A 220 6.78 -18.17 -23.03
CA GLY A 220 7.85 -17.19 -23.20
C GLY A 220 7.48 -15.77 -22.74
N VAL A 221 6.33 -15.59 -22.08
CA VAL A 221 5.85 -14.28 -21.63
C VAL A 221 6.43 -13.95 -20.26
N LEU A 222 7.02 -12.76 -20.16
CA LEU A 222 7.57 -12.26 -18.91
C LEU A 222 6.46 -11.76 -17.99
N SER A 223 6.51 -12.19 -16.73
CA SER A 223 5.53 -11.88 -15.71
C SER A 223 6.19 -11.64 -14.36
N VAL A 224 5.53 -10.87 -13.50
CA VAL A 224 5.94 -10.78 -12.10
C VAL A 224 5.25 -11.88 -11.31
N VAL A 225 6.03 -12.69 -10.60
CA VAL A 225 5.51 -13.69 -9.67
C VAL A 225 5.67 -13.17 -8.25
N LEU A 226 4.57 -13.11 -7.51
CA LEU A 226 4.58 -12.82 -6.07
C LEU A 226 4.27 -14.11 -5.32
N THR A 227 5.19 -14.55 -4.47
CA THR A 227 5.02 -15.75 -3.63
C THR A 227 4.63 -15.32 -2.22
N ALA A 228 3.47 -15.79 -1.76
CA ALA A 228 2.98 -15.52 -0.43
C ALA A 228 3.90 -16.18 0.62
N LYS A 229 4.10 -15.49 1.75
CA LYS A 229 4.82 -16.08 2.87
C LYS A 229 3.91 -17.10 3.57
N PRO A 230 4.33 -18.37 3.72
CA PRO A 230 3.53 -19.35 4.43
C PRO A 230 3.34 -18.93 5.89
N PHE A 231 2.14 -19.14 6.41
CA PHE A 231 1.84 -18.89 7.82
C PHE A 231 2.67 -19.87 8.68
N SER A 232 3.52 -19.34 9.56
CA SER A 232 4.31 -20.14 10.50
C SER A 232 3.60 -20.09 11.86
N TYR A 233 3.12 -21.24 12.32
CA TYR A 233 2.57 -21.45 13.67
C TYR A 233 3.65 -21.47 14.73
#